data_AF-A0A0G2FZA5-F1
#
_entry.id   AF-A0A0G2FZA5-F1
#
_cell.length_a   1.000
_cell.length_b   1.000
_cell.length_c   1.000
_cell.angle_alpha   90.00
_cell.angle_beta   90.00
_cell.angle_gamma   90.00
#
_symmetry.space_group_name_H-M   'P 1'
#
loop_
_entity.id
_entity.type
_entity.pdbx_description
1 polymer ?
#
loop_
_entity_poly.entity_id
_entity_poly.type
_entity_poly.pdbx_seq_one_letter_code
_entity_poly.pdbx_strand_id
1 'polypeptide(L)'
;MPPANYVAYTAPINPPSAEPKLSQSQIWALLGRKIRRAEDFVGGAILNTEVISEAKDARGRPVTTRVVTFARDNRRVEEVVTTFYPVKVEFQQPNGSHIANIVSRGPEDELYLTYTFEWVHPGLDDGALAETRVAEESMAQHSVDSTIAAMRAMVADGKWEEAA
;
A
#
# COMPACT_ATOMS: atom_id res chain seq x y z
N MET A 1 -12.28 -21.14 7.43
CA MET A 1 -11.68 -19.81 7.20
C MET A 1 -12.72 -18.98 6.47
N PRO A 2 -12.87 -17.68 6.76
CA PRO A 2 -13.75 -16.84 5.95
C PRO A 2 -13.26 -16.84 4.49
N PRO A 3 -14.15 -16.78 3.49
CA PRO A 3 -13.77 -16.68 2.08
C PRO A 3 -12.86 -15.46 1.87
N ALA A 4 -11.80 -15.63 1.10
CA ALA A 4 -10.86 -14.55 0.83
C ALA A 4 -10.25 -14.68 -0.57
N ASN A 5 -9.99 -13.53 -1.19
CA ASN A 5 -9.22 -13.45 -2.41
C ASN A 5 -7.77 -13.08 -2.07
N TYR A 6 -6.85 -13.83 -2.69
CA TYR A 6 -5.41 -13.61 -2.56
C TYR A 6 -4.89 -13.10 -3.88
N VAL A 7 -4.45 -11.85 -3.90
CA VAL A 7 -4.02 -11.14 -5.10
C VAL A 7 -2.66 -10.53 -4.84
N ALA A 8 -1.79 -10.57 -5.86
CA ALA A 8 -0.52 -9.87 -5.82
C ALA A 8 -0.25 -9.21 -7.16
N TYR A 9 0.36 -8.03 -7.13
CA TYR A 9 0.84 -7.34 -8.31
C TYR A 9 2.21 -6.72 -8.04
N THR A 10 3.08 -6.79 -9.03
CA THR A 10 4.46 -6.30 -8.95
C THR A 10 4.77 -5.43 -10.16
N ALA A 11 5.38 -4.27 -9.92
CA ALA A 11 5.92 -3.42 -10.98
C ALA A 11 7.35 -2.97 -10.65
N PRO A 12 8.21 -2.75 -11.67
CA PRO A 12 9.50 -2.12 -11.47
C PRO A 12 9.30 -0.67 -11.02
N ILE A 13 10.03 -0.25 -9.98
CA ILE A 13 10.02 1.14 -9.50
C ILE A 13 10.79 2.04 -10.46
N ASN A 14 11.90 1.53 -11.02
CA ASN A 14 12.81 2.28 -11.88
C ASN A 14 13.00 1.57 -13.24
N PRO A 15 11.94 1.35 -14.05
CA PRO A 15 12.14 0.84 -15.40
C PRO A 15 13.04 1.79 -16.21
N PRO A 16 13.72 1.33 -17.28
CA PRO A 16 14.69 2.13 -18.03
C PRO A 16 14.16 3.52 -18.43
N SER A 17 12.89 3.63 -18.80
CA SER A 17 12.21 4.86 -19.21
C SER A 17 11.79 5.81 -18.09
N ALA A 18 11.87 5.42 -16.81
CA ALA A 18 11.41 6.23 -15.70
C ALA A 18 12.40 7.36 -15.34
N GLU A 19 11.90 8.58 -15.24
CA GLU A 19 12.60 9.75 -14.70
C GLU A 19 11.69 10.61 -13.80
N PRO A 20 12.15 11.07 -12.62
CA PRO A 20 13.41 10.70 -11.98
C PRO A 20 13.45 9.23 -11.51
N LYS A 21 14.66 8.67 -11.43
CA LYS A 21 14.91 7.41 -10.71
C LYS A 21 14.72 7.62 -9.21
N LEU A 22 13.95 6.73 -8.58
CA LEU A 22 13.70 6.76 -7.14
C LEU A 22 14.77 5.99 -6.38
N SER A 23 15.41 6.62 -5.40
CA SER A 23 16.31 5.95 -4.47
C SER A 23 15.56 5.20 -3.37
N GLN A 24 16.24 4.24 -2.73
CA GLN A 24 15.68 3.48 -1.61
C GLN A 24 15.21 4.37 -0.45
N SER A 25 15.94 5.44 -0.13
CA SER A 25 15.60 6.39 0.93
C SER A 25 14.34 7.19 0.60
N GLN A 26 14.24 7.69 -0.64
CA GLN A 26 13.04 8.39 -1.14
C GLN A 26 11.81 7.48 -1.07
N ILE A 27 11.92 6.24 -1.52
CA ILE A 27 10.84 5.25 -1.47
C ILE A 27 10.38 5.05 -0.02
N TRP A 28 11.31 4.94 0.92
CA TRP A 28 10.96 4.72 2.33
C TRP A 28 10.31 5.92 3.00
N ALA A 29 10.82 7.13 2.76
CA ALA A 29 10.18 8.36 3.24
C ALA A 29 8.73 8.46 2.72
N LEU A 30 8.54 8.17 1.44
CA LEU A 30 7.22 8.24 0.80
C LEU A 30 6.28 7.11 1.20
N LEU A 31 6.78 5.90 1.47
CA LEU A 31 5.96 4.85 2.11
C LEU A 31 5.52 5.29 3.52
N GLY A 32 6.42 5.93 4.29
CA GLY A 32 6.06 6.55 5.56
C GLY A 32 4.97 7.61 5.41
N ARG A 33 5.04 8.46 4.38
CA ARG A 33 3.96 9.41 4.04
C ARG A 33 2.66 8.69 3.69
N LYS A 34 2.72 7.65 2.85
CA LYS A 34 1.54 6.86 2.44
C LYS A 34 0.81 6.23 3.63
N ILE A 35 1.51 5.90 4.71
CA ILE A 35 0.87 5.44 5.96
C ILE A 35 -0.01 6.55 6.56
N ARG A 36 0.38 7.81 6.46
CA ARG A 36 -0.30 8.96 7.10
C ARG A 36 -1.24 9.74 6.19
N ARG A 37 -1.04 9.62 4.87
CA ARG A 37 -1.73 10.34 3.78
C ARG A 37 -1.89 9.41 2.58
N ALA A 38 -2.70 8.35 2.70
CA ALA A 38 -2.85 7.38 1.63
C ALA A 38 -3.55 7.99 0.38
N GLU A 39 -4.41 8.98 0.59
CA GLU A 39 -5.11 9.75 -0.44
C GLU A 39 -4.15 10.44 -1.44
N ASP A 40 -2.93 10.80 -0.99
CA ASP A 40 -1.91 11.40 -1.86
C ASP A 40 -1.37 10.41 -2.92
N PHE A 41 -1.56 9.09 -2.72
CA PHE A 41 -1.02 8.02 -3.56
C PHE A 41 -2.11 7.26 -4.31
N VAL A 42 -3.24 7.03 -3.64
CA VAL A 42 -4.38 6.24 -4.15
C VAL A 42 -5.70 7.01 -3.97
N GLY A 43 -5.71 8.30 -4.31
CA GLY A 43 -6.87 9.19 -4.16
C GLY A 43 -8.15 8.73 -4.87
N GLY A 44 -8.03 7.89 -5.90
CA GLY A 44 -9.18 7.24 -6.54
C GLY A 44 -9.87 6.18 -5.66
N ALA A 45 -9.17 5.63 -4.66
CA ALA A 45 -9.67 4.60 -3.76
C ALA A 45 -9.88 5.12 -2.32
N ILE A 46 -9.03 6.03 -1.84
CA ILE A 46 -9.07 6.57 -0.47
C ILE A 46 -9.22 8.09 -0.53
N LEU A 47 -10.24 8.60 0.17
CA LEU A 47 -10.54 10.04 0.24
C LEU A 47 -9.78 10.75 1.37
N ASN A 48 -9.54 10.06 2.49
CA ASN A 48 -8.94 10.66 3.67
C ASN A 48 -8.24 9.61 4.54
N THR A 49 -7.17 10.03 5.21
CA THR A 49 -6.44 9.25 6.22
C THR A 49 -6.33 10.02 7.53
N GLU A 50 -6.84 9.43 8.61
CA GLU A 50 -6.75 9.96 9.98
C GLU A 50 -5.81 9.08 10.80
N VAL A 51 -4.68 9.60 11.28
CA VAL A 51 -3.80 8.88 12.20
C VAL A 51 -4.39 8.94 13.61
N ILE A 52 -4.63 7.78 14.21
CA ILE A 52 -5.22 7.65 15.55
C ILE A 52 -4.13 7.54 16.61
N SER A 53 -3.11 6.72 16.37
CA SER A 53 -1.98 6.55 17.29
C SER A 53 -0.73 6.05 16.59
N GLU A 54 0.43 6.45 17.09
CA GLU A 54 1.73 5.89 16.72
C GLU A 54 2.39 5.25 17.94
N ALA A 55 2.94 4.06 17.76
CA ALA A 55 3.57 3.27 18.81
C ALA A 55 4.74 2.45 18.25
N LYS A 56 5.35 1.64 19.12
CA LYS A 56 6.28 0.59 18.72
C LYS A 56 5.80 -0.75 19.25
N ASP A 57 6.00 -1.81 18.49
CA ASP A 57 5.70 -3.16 18.96
C ASP A 57 6.80 -3.71 19.88
N ALA A 58 6.64 -4.96 20.33
CA ALA A 58 7.58 -5.64 21.22
C ALA A 58 9.01 -5.79 20.64
N ARG A 59 9.18 -5.66 19.31
CA ARG A 59 10.49 -5.71 18.63
C ARG A 59 11.01 -4.30 18.29
N GLY A 60 10.34 -3.25 18.76
CA GLY A 60 10.70 -1.86 18.51
C GLY A 60 10.32 -1.35 17.12
N ARG A 61 9.51 -2.08 16.35
CA ARG A 61 9.08 -1.68 15.00
C ARG A 61 7.98 -0.62 15.10
N PRO A 62 7.99 0.44 14.26
CA PRO A 62 6.90 1.41 14.24
C PRO A 62 5.57 0.75 13.90
N VAL A 63 4.53 1.10 14.67
CA VAL A 63 3.14 0.71 14.44
C VAL A 63 2.29 1.98 14.41
N THR A 64 1.49 2.14 13.36
CA THR A 64 0.55 3.26 13.21
C THR A 64 -0.87 2.71 13.12
N THR A 65 -1.75 3.12 14.02
CA THR A 65 -3.18 2.90 13.87
C THR A 65 -3.78 4.09 13.16
N ARG A 66 -4.51 3.86 12.07
CA ARG A 66 -5.13 4.91 11.25
C ARG A 66 -6.56 4.51 10.87
N VAL A 67 -7.37 5.49 10.48
CA VAL A 67 -8.67 5.26 9.84
C VAL A 67 -8.59 5.82 8.43
N VAL A 68 -8.92 4.98 7.44
CA VAL A 68 -9.05 5.39 6.03
C VAL A 68 -10.52 5.47 5.65
N THR A 69 -10.87 6.47 4.84
CA THR A 69 -12.21 6.61 4.26
C THR A 69 -12.16 6.22 2.78
N PHE A 70 -12.87 5.15 2.40
CA PHE A 70 -12.90 4.67 1.02
C PHE A 70 -13.82 5.51 0.14
N ALA A 71 -13.39 5.79 -1.09
CA ALA A 71 -14.12 6.64 -2.04
C ALA A 71 -15.43 6.01 -2.55
N ARG A 72 -15.46 4.68 -2.68
CA ARG A 72 -16.59 3.96 -3.28
C ARG A 72 -17.88 4.09 -2.47
N ASP A 73 -17.78 4.02 -1.15
CA ASP A 73 -18.92 3.84 -0.24
C ASP A 73 -18.84 4.73 1.01
N ASN A 74 -17.84 5.62 1.11
CA ASN A 74 -17.53 6.41 2.30
C ASN A 74 -17.31 5.55 3.55
N ARG A 75 -17.03 4.26 3.40
CA ARG A 75 -16.77 3.37 4.51
C ARG A 75 -15.47 3.77 5.18
N ARG A 76 -15.52 3.85 6.51
CA ARG A 76 -14.36 4.08 7.36
C ARG A 76 -13.83 2.75 7.85
N VAL A 77 -12.53 2.52 7.67
CA VAL A 77 -11.87 1.29 8.11
C VAL A 77 -10.65 1.65 8.93
N GLU A 78 -10.58 1.11 10.14
CA GLU A 78 -9.37 1.18 10.96
C GLU A 78 -8.33 0.20 10.43
N GLU A 79 -7.09 0.64 10.31
CA GLU A 79 -5.95 -0.19 9.91
C GLU A 79 -4.85 -0.07 10.95
N VAL A 80 -4.32 -1.23 11.37
CA VAL A 80 -3.07 -1.30 12.14
C VAL A 80 -1.93 -1.54 11.16
N VAL A 81 -1.02 -0.59 11.06
CA VAL A 81 0.07 -0.59 10.09
C VAL A 81 1.40 -0.83 10.78
N THR A 82 2.09 -1.92 10.44
CA THR A 82 3.43 -2.23 10.98
C THR A 82 4.50 -2.03 9.93
N THR A 83 5.55 -1.30 10.29
CA THR A 83 6.68 -1.01 9.38
C THR A 83 7.86 -1.95 9.63
N PHE A 84 8.31 -2.62 8.58
CA PHE A 84 9.45 -3.55 8.56
C PHE A 84 10.53 -2.99 7.64
N TYR A 85 11.11 -1.85 8.02
CA TYR A 85 12.20 -1.24 7.27
C TYR A 85 13.40 -2.20 7.14
N PRO A 86 14.06 -2.28 5.97
CA PRO A 86 13.81 -1.58 4.71
C PRO A 86 13.09 -2.46 3.67
N VAL A 87 12.17 -3.33 4.08
CA VAL A 87 11.59 -4.36 3.20
C VAL A 87 10.11 -4.15 2.94
N LYS A 88 9.29 -3.92 3.97
CA LYS A 88 7.83 -3.85 3.78
C LYS A 88 7.09 -3.01 4.81
N VAL A 89 5.86 -2.65 4.49
CA VAL A 89 4.84 -2.23 5.45
C VAL A 89 3.65 -3.17 5.33
N GLU A 90 3.00 -3.48 6.45
CA GLU A 90 1.84 -4.36 6.51
C GLU A 90 0.67 -3.64 7.12
N PHE A 91 -0.52 -3.77 6.53
CA PHE A 91 -1.77 -3.18 6.97
C PHE A 91 -2.71 -4.32 7.36
N GLN A 92 -3.23 -4.28 8.57
CA GLN A 92 -4.22 -5.23 9.06
C GLN A 92 -5.55 -4.53 9.30
N GLN A 93 -6.62 -5.06 8.73
CA GLN A 93 -7.99 -4.58 8.90
C GLN A 93 -8.76 -5.46 9.91
N PRO A 94 -9.85 -4.94 10.53
CA PRO A 94 -10.54 -5.64 11.63
C PRO A 94 -11.31 -6.89 11.15
N ASN A 95 -11.67 -6.95 9.87
CA ASN A 95 -12.30 -8.12 9.26
C ASN A 95 -11.31 -9.27 8.98
N GLY A 96 -10.02 -9.08 9.27
CA GLY A 96 -8.96 -10.04 8.99
C GLY A 96 -8.23 -9.80 7.67
N SER A 97 -8.66 -8.86 6.82
CA SER A 97 -7.93 -8.54 5.59
C SER A 97 -6.52 -8.06 5.91
N HIS A 98 -5.55 -8.49 5.09
CA HIS A 98 -4.14 -8.13 5.23
C HIS A 98 -3.61 -7.60 3.90
N ILE A 99 -2.84 -6.52 3.97
CA ILE A 99 -2.18 -5.95 2.81
C ILE A 99 -0.71 -5.77 3.15
N ALA A 100 0.19 -6.13 2.23
CA ALA A 100 1.60 -5.79 2.35
C ALA A 100 2.05 -4.95 1.15
N ASN A 101 2.88 -3.95 1.41
CA ASN A 101 3.59 -3.21 0.37
C ASN A 101 5.08 -3.50 0.56
N ILE A 102 5.68 -4.18 -0.42
CA ILE A 102 7.00 -4.78 -0.32
C ILE A 102 7.91 -4.12 -1.35
N VAL A 103 9.09 -3.70 -0.91
CA VAL A 103 10.18 -3.26 -1.79
C VAL A 103 11.18 -4.40 -1.86
N SER A 104 11.39 -4.95 -3.05
CA SER A 104 12.31 -6.05 -3.30
C SER A 104 13.37 -5.66 -4.33
N ARG A 105 14.44 -6.47 -4.38
CA ARG A 105 15.57 -6.30 -5.31
C ARG A 105 15.56 -7.40 -6.37
N GLY A 106 15.84 -7.03 -7.60
CA GLY A 106 16.14 -7.93 -8.70
C GLY A 106 17.59 -8.41 -8.70
N PRO A 107 17.96 -9.28 -9.65
CA PRO A 107 19.32 -9.81 -9.77
C PRO A 107 20.40 -8.75 -10.01
N GLU A 108 20.04 -7.61 -10.61
CA GLU A 108 20.94 -6.51 -10.94
C GLU A 108 20.68 -5.26 -10.07
N ASP A 109 20.17 -5.48 -8.86
CA ASP A 109 19.80 -4.44 -7.88
C ASP A 109 18.63 -3.53 -8.32
N GLU A 110 17.80 -3.99 -9.26
CA GLU A 110 16.58 -3.27 -9.65
C GLU A 110 15.57 -3.27 -8.51
N LEU A 111 14.87 -2.15 -8.30
CA LEU A 111 13.85 -2.06 -7.26
C LEU A 111 12.47 -2.38 -7.82
N TYR A 112 11.72 -3.23 -7.12
CA TYR A 112 10.34 -3.57 -7.42
C TYR A 112 9.42 -3.20 -6.27
N LEU A 113 8.20 -2.75 -6.59
CA LEU A 113 7.12 -2.59 -5.63
C LEU A 113 6.12 -3.72 -5.85
N THR A 114 5.93 -4.55 -4.83
CA THR A 114 4.95 -5.63 -4.83
C THR A 114 3.90 -5.35 -3.78
N TYR A 115 2.63 -5.32 -4.19
CA TYR A 115 1.52 -5.32 -3.25
C TYR A 115 0.92 -6.72 -3.20
N THR A 116 0.69 -7.22 -1.99
CA THR A 116 -0.07 -8.45 -1.75
C THR A 116 -1.31 -8.11 -0.96
N PHE A 117 -2.42 -8.75 -1.30
CA PHE A 117 -3.72 -8.56 -0.68
C PHE A 117 -4.29 -9.91 -0.29
N GLU A 118 -4.72 -10.01 0.94
CA GLU A 118 -5.66 -11.00 1.45
C GLU A 118 -6.94 -10.22 1.77
N TRP A 119 -7.91 -10.24 0.85
CA TRP A 119 -9.19 -9.57 1.04
C TRP A 119 -10.24 -10.56 1.53
N VAL A 120 -10.62 -10.42 2.79
CA VAL A 120 -11.62 -11.26 3.44
C VAL A 120 -13.02 -10.76 3.11
N HIS A 121 -13.85 -11.66 2.58
CA HIS A 121 -15.22 -11.41 2.11
C HIS A 121 -16.23 -12.28 2.86
N PRO A 122 -16.65 -11.89 4.08
CA PRO A 122 -17.62 -12.66 4.85
C PRO A 122 -18.95 -12.79 4.07
N GLY A 123 -19.38 -14.03 3.85
CA GLY A 123 -20.69 -14.33 3.26
C GLY A 123 -20.73 -14.41 1.73
N LEU A 124 -19.61 -14.25 1.03
CA LEU A 124 -19.54 -14.59 -0.39
C LEU A 124 -19.37 -16.10 -0.59
N ASP A 125 -20.01 -16.63 -1.62
CA ASP A 125 -19.75 -17.98 -2.13
C ASP A 125 -18.63 -17.96 -3.18
N ASP A 126 -18.21 -19.14 -3.65
CA ASP A 126 -17.10 -19.29 -4.60
C ASP A 126 -17.35 -18.57 -5.93
N GLY A 127 -18.62 -18.49 -6.38
CA GLY A 127 -18.99 -17.81 -7.63
C GLY A 127 -18.83 -16.30 -7.52
N ALA A 128 -19.40 -15.71 -6.46
CA ALA A 128 -19.29 -14.28 -6.18
C ALA A 128 -17.84 -13.87 -5.85
N LEU A 129 -17.09 -14.76 -5.21
CA LEU A 129 -15.68 -14.54 -4.91
C LEU A 129 -14.84 -14.47 -6.20
N ALA A 130 -15.09 -15.36 -7.17
CA ALA A 130 -14.43 -15.34 -8.46
C ALA A 130 -14.74 -14.09 -9.29
N GLU A 131 -16.00 -13.62 -9.27
CA GLU A 131 -16.39 -12.37 -9.94
C GLU A 131 -15.71 -11.15 -9.28
N THR A 132 -15.70 -11.10 -7.95
CA THR A 132 -15.06 -10.01 -7.18
C THR A 132 -13.55 -9.95 -7.43
N ARG A 133 -12.91 -11.13 -7.57
CA ARG A 133 -11.47 -11.25 -7.81
C ARG A 133 -10.99 -10.48 -9.05
N VAL A 134 -11.78 -10.44 -10.13
CA VAL A 134 -11.40 -9.75 -11.37
C VAL A 134 -11.24 -8.24 -11.14
N ALA A 135 -12.18 -7.63 -10.41
CA ALA A 135 -12.10 -6.21 -10.05
C ALA A 135 -10.92 -5.95 -9.09
N GLU A 136 -10.68 -6.88 -8.19
CA GLU A 136 -9.60 -6.86 -7.21
C GLU A 136 -8.20 -6.97 -7.82
N GLU A 137 -8.01 -7.78 -8.87
CA GLU A 137 -6.77 -7.85 -9.64
C GLU A 137 -6.47 -6.51 -10.35
N SER A 138 -7.49 -5.88 -10.94
CA SER A 138 -7.35 -4.55 -11.54
C SER A 138 -7.02 -3.48 -10.49
N MET A 139 -7.65 -3.54 -9.32
CA MET A 139 -7.37 -2.63 -8.21
C MET A 139 -5.95 -2.80 -7.65
N ALA A 140 -5.45 -4.03 -7.57
CA ALA A 140 -4.09 -4.32 -7.14
C ALA A 140 -3.06 -3.68 -8.07
N GLN A 141 -3.23 -3.86 -9.38
CA GLN A 141 -2.40 -3.21 -10.39
C GLN A 141 -2.45 -1.69 -10.27
N HIS A 142 -3.66 -1.11 -10.25
CA HIS A 142 -3.83 0.33 -10.15
C HIS A 142 -3.17 0.91 -8.90
N SER A 143 -3.28 0.22 -7.75
CA SER A 143 -2.69 0.66 -6.48
C SER A 143 -1.16 0.74 -6.53
N VAL A 144 -0.51 -0.21 -7.19
CA VAL A 144 0.94 -0.23 -7.37
C VAL A 144 1.37 0.88 -8.33
N ASP A 145 0.75 0.94 -9.51
CA ASP A 145 1.12 1.88 -10.57
C ASP A 145 0.91 3.34 -10.13
N SER A 146 -0.23 3.64 -9.50
CA SER A 146 -0.53 4.97 -8.96
C SER A 146 0.43 5.37 -7.84
N THR A 147 0.80 4.44 -6.95
CA THR A 147 1.78 4.72 -5.89
C THR A 147 3.13 5.07 -6.47
N ILE A 148 3.64 4.31 -7.45
CA ILE A 148 4.93 4.60 -8.10
C ILE A 148 4.88 5.95 -8.81
N ALA A 149 3.78 6.24 -9.53
CA ALA A 149 3.60 7.52 -10.21
C ALA A 149 3.58 8.70 -9.24
N ALA A 150 2.83 8.59 -8.14
CA ALA A 150 2.76 9.62 -7.10
C ALA A 150 4.10 9.84 -6.42
N MET A 151 4.82 8.76 -6.07
CA MET A 151 6.17 8.86 -5.51
C MET A 151 7.11 9.64 -6.43
N ARG A 152 7.08 9.33 -7.72
CA ARG A 152 7.92 9.99 -8.72
C ARG A 152 7.57 11.46 -8.91
N ALA A 153 6.28 11.79 -8.95
CA ALA A 153 5.82 13.17 -9.00
C ALA A 153 6.28 13.96 -7.75
N MET A 154 6.16 13.39 -6.55
CA MET A 154 6.60 14.03 -5.31
C MET A 154 8.12 14.22 -5.25
N VAL A 155 8.91 13.30 -5.81
CA VAL A 155 10.36 13.48 -5.93
C VAL A 155 10.69 14.59 -6.91
N ALA A 156 10.05 14.63 -8.08
CA ALA A 156 10.25 15.68 -9.07
C ALA A 156 9.90 17.07 -8.52
N ASP A 157 8.85 17.16 -7.70
CA ASP A 157 8.38 18.40 -7.06
C ASP A 157 9.17 18.78 -5.78
N GLY A 158 10.09 17.93 -5.30
CA GLY A 158 10.83 18.13 -4.05
C GLY A 158 10.05 17.84 -2.76
N LYS A 159 8.75 17.49 -2.85
CA LYS A 159 7.86 17.24 -1.71
C LYS A 159 8.18 15.98 -0.89
N TRP A 160 9.09 15.13 -1.37
CA TRP A 160 9.53 13.94 -0.65
C TRP A 160 10.35 14.26 0.61
N GLU A 161 10.99 15.44 0.66
CA GLU A 161 11.79 15.89 1.81
C GLU A 161 10.91 16.25 3.01
N GLU A 162 9.66 16.69 2.79
CA GLU A 162 8.68 16.94 3.85
C GLU A 162 8.23 15.66 4.57
N ALA A 163 8.49 14.49 3.97
CA ALA A 163 8.15 13.18 4.48
C ALA A 163 9.31 12.43 5.15
N ALA A 164 10.54 12.94 5.02
CA ALA A 164 11.76 12.37 5.59
C ALA A 164 12.01 12.85 7.03
#